data_AF-A0AAV8FFJ5-F1
#
_entry.id   AF-A0AAV8FFJ5-F1
#
_cell.length_a   1.000
_cell.length_b   1.000
_cell.length_c   1.000
_cell.angle_alpha   90.00
_cell.angle_beta   90.00
_cell.angle_gamma   90.00
#
_symmetry.space_group_name_H-M   'P 1'
#
loop_
_entity.id
_entity.type
_entity.pdbx_description
1 polymer ?
#
loop_
_entity_poly.entity_id
_entity_poly.type
_entity_poly.pdbx_seq_one_letter_code
_entity_poly.pdbx_strand_id
1 'polypeptide(L)'
;MAQTQYKNSKKHHKHINNPFPSAPKSLPLIHSKLSFNDEKLSHSRDFSIGENFILTWAPTNGDEEKQPTTRGGYLSLSHQSELDKAIWSTVPGEAFISGAAVETEVEESRGSFAIKDGEVMFISRHQTIEKILSLYKSDLELESKGREYNAIFGDSYTDHEWNHFPIVVITGLLFCTKNVPKSRKRLSVTVQYWFLLEQKNSTQVSFSVNFGEYNYKLETRPPQKSKFYYKSSKLHLRRPRSYFSAFSMNYKEEEQVNETLNLKGFGEFNRVYVTFASETDERFYGFGEQFSCMEFKGKKVPILVQEQGIGRGDQPITFAANLVSHRSGGDWSTTYAPSPFYMTSKMRSLYLEGYNYSIFDLTKHDRVQVQVYGSHAKGRILFGSSPVDLIESYTETIGRPPPLPNWILSGAVVGMQGGTGAVHQVWDQLQDFDVPISAFWLQDWVGQRKTIIGSQLWWNWELDHMHYYGWKELVNDLTDHNIRVMAYCNPCLAPPVDGCASVLISSPCSISLLFSSALILSHRLRASPLAHTRCTSSLLALVSSVDRVNTEGFFCGPRQHRGSLCCGPRQHRCSSLCGPRQHRSVSVLWTATTPPPHLLAHTQ
;
A
#
# COMPACT_ATOMS: atom_id res chain seq x y z
N MET A 1 4.95 -17.81 -14.26
CA MET A 1 3.72 -16.99 -14.44
C MET A 1 2.49 -17.90 -14.41
N ALA A 2 1.97 -18.20 -13.21
CA ALA A 2 0.65 -18.83 -13.12
C ALA A 2 -0.41 -17.78 -13.50
N GLN A 3 -1.21 -18.06 -14.53
CA GLN A 3 -2.33 -17.22 -14.91
C GLN A 3 -3.34 -17.17 -13.75
N THR A 4 -3.41 -16.03 -13.06
CA THR A 4 -4.52 -15.72 -12.15
C THR A 4 -5.81 -15.75 -12.97
N GLN A 5 -6.60 -16.82 -12.85
CA GLN A 5 -7.91 -16.89 -13.50
C GLN A 5 -8.85 -15.89 -12.82
N TYR A 6 -8.87 -14.65 -13.32
CA TYR A 6 -9.85 -13.64 -12.92
C TYR A 6 -11.22 -14.03 -13.45
N LYS A 7 -12.06 -14.62 -12.59
CA LYS A 7 -13.45 -14.90 -12.92
C LYS A 7 -14.31 -13.69 -12.57
N ASN A 8 -14.41 -12.74 -13.50
CA ASN A 8 -15.29 -11.58 -13.35
C ASN A 8 -16.76 -12.00 -13.47
N SER A 9 -17.47 -12.13 -12.36
CA SER A 9 -18.94 -12.19 -12.39
C SER A 9 -19.50 -10.78 -12.22
N LYS A 10 -19.90 -10.13 -13.32
CA LYS A 10 -20.68 -8.88 -13.24
C LYS A 10 -22.10 -9.22 -12.78
N LYS A 11 -22.35 -9.22 -11.47
CA LYS A 11 -23.72 -9.23 -10.93
C LYS A 11 -24.26 -7.81 -10.91
N HIS A 12 -24.61 -7.28 -12.08
CA HIS A 12 -25.40 -6.06 -12.13
C HIS A 12 -26.89 -6.38 -11.91
N HIS A 13 -27.45 -5.74 -10.89
CA HIS A 13 -28.87 -5.50 -10.64
C HIS A 13 -29.64 -6.52 -9.78
N LYS A 14 -30.36 -5.96 -8.79
CA LYS A 14 -31.29 -6.57 -7.79
C LYS A 14 -30.70 -6.99 -6.43
N HIS A 15 -29.80 -6.21 -5.84
CA HIS A 15 -29.57 -6.27 -4.40
C HIS A 15 -30.12 -5.02 -3.73
N ILE A 16 -30.93 -5.22 -2.67
CA ILE A 16 -31.20 -4.16 -1.70
C ILE A 16 -29.84 -3.79 -1.09
N ASN A 17 -29.46 -2.51 -1.18
CA ASN A 17 -28.18 -2.05 -0.64
C ASN A 17 -28.16 -2.34 0.87
N ASN A 18 -27.18 -3.13 1.33
CA ASN A 18 -26.96 -3.32 2.75
C ASN A 18 -26.26 -2.06 3.30
N PRO A 19 -26.90 -1.26 4.17
CA PRO A 19 -26.30 -0.03 4.67
C PRO A 19 -25.16 -0.28 5.67
N PHE A 20 -25.02 -1.51 6.17
CA PHE A 20 -23.95 -1.95 7.08
C PHE A 20 -23.18 -3.12 6.47
N PRO A 21 -22.37 -2.88 5.42
CA PRO A 21 -21.54 -3.93 4.85
C PRO A 21 -20.56 -4.45 5.92
N SER A 22 -20.46 -5.77 6.06
CA SER A 22 -19.50 -6.37 6.98
C SER A 22 -18.07 -6.08 6.55
N ALA A 23 -17.17 -5.92 7.51
CA ALA A 23 -15.74 -5.82 7.23
C ALA A 23 -15.27 -7.06 6.43
N PRO A 24 -14.55 -6.88 5.32
CA PRO A 24 -14.00 -7.99 4.56
C PRO A 24 -13.12 -8.87 5.44
N LYS A 25 -13.23 -10.19 5.29
CA LYS A 25 -12.40 -11.13 6.04
C LYS A 25 -10.99 -11.13 5.43
N SER A 26 -9.98 -10.77 6.20
CA SER A 26 -8.58 -11.03 5.87
C SER A 26 -8.06 -12.21 6.70
N LEU A 27 -6.94 -12.80 6.28
CA LEU A 27 -6.21 -13.70 7.17
C LEU A 27 -5.84 -12.99 8.48
N PRO A 28 -5.88 -13.72 9.62
CA PRO A 28 -5.45 -13.19 10.89
C PRO A 28 -3.92 -13.06 10.92
N LEU A 29 -3.41 -12.39 11.95
CA LEU A 29 -1.97 -12.35 12.21
C LEU A 29 -1.42 -13.78 12.34
N ILE A 30 -0.38 -14.08 11.59
CA ILE A 30 0.29 -15.39 11.56
C ILE A 30 1.58 -15.30 12.36
N HIS A 31 1.79 -16.18 13.33
CA HIS A 31 3.07 -16.28 14.03
C HIS A 31 3.36 -17.73 14.38
N SER A 32 4.65 -18.03 14.52
CA SER A 32 5.16 -19.32 14.96
C SER A 32 6.58 -19.17 15.49
N LYS A 33 7.13 -20.26 16.00
CA LYS A 33 8.51 -20.31 16.47
C LYS A 33 9.50 -20.19 15.30
N LEU A 34 10.55 -19.42 15.51
CA LEU A 34 11.77 -19.46 14.72
C LEU A 34 12.67 -20.57 15.23
N SER A 35 13.26 -21.30 14.29
CA SER A 35 14.35 -22.23 14.55
C SER A 35 15.54 -21.85 13.68
N PHE A 36 16.74 -22.35 14.01
CA PHE A 36 17.95 -22.03 13.26
C PHE A 36 18.93 -23.19 13.29
N ASN A 37 19.90 -23.17 12.38
CA ASN A 37 20.97 -24.16 12.34
C ASN A 37 22.00 -23.91 13.46
N ASP A 38 21.94 -24.74 14.52
CA ASP A 38 22.80 -24.64 15.70
C ASP A 38 24.29 -24.70 15.37
N GLU A 39 24.73 -25.46 14.36
CA GLU A 39 26.16 -25.57 14.03
C GLU A 39 26.74 -24.26 13.50
N LYS A 40 25.91 -23.43 12.85
CA LYS A 40 26.35 -22.21 12.17
C LYS A 40 26.01 -20.94 12.93
N LEU A 41 24.98 -20.97 13.78
CA LEU A 41 24.34 -19.80 14.37
C LEU A 41 24.20 -19.89 15.90
N SER A 42 25.01 -20.74 16.55
CA SER A 42 25.06 -20.90 18.03
C SER A 42 25.56 -19.67 18.80
N HIS A 43 26.19 -18.70 18.13
CA HIS A 43 26.79 -17.53 18.76
C HIS A 43 26.29 -16.25 18.11
N SER A 44 26.30 -15.16 18.90
CA SER A 44 26.03 -13.82 18.40
C SER A 44 27.03 -13.43 17.33
N ARG A 45 26.59 -12.79 16.25
CA ARG A 45 27.42 -12.33 15.14
C ARG A 45 26.88 -11.05 14.53
N ASP A 46 27.79 -10.16 14.16
CA ASP A 46 27.49 -8.91 13.46
C ASP A 46 27.85 -9.03 11.98
N PHE A 47 26.99 -8.48 11.14
CA PHE A 47 27.14 -8.46 9.69
C PHE A 47 27.00 -7.01 9.22
N SER A 48 28.07 -6.44 8.66
CA SER A 48 27.98 -5.13 8.02
C SER A 48 27.06 -5.18 6.80
N ILE A 49 26.26 -4.14 6.62
CA ILE A 49 25.48 -3.89 5.41
C ILE A 49 25.96 -2.55 4.86
N GLY A 50 26.72 -2.61 3.77
CA GLY A 50 27.45 -1.46 3.28
C GLY A 50 28.42 -0.90 4.31
N GLU A 51 28.53 0.42 4.35
CA GLU A 51 29.45 1.16 5.21
C GLU A 51 28.77 1.72 6.46
N ASN A 52 27.43 1.75 6.53
CA ASN A 52 26.71 2.52 7.53
C ASN A 52 25.83 1.69 8.46
N PHE A 53 25.55 0.43 8.14
CA PHE A 53 24.61 -0.38 8.89
C PHE A 53 25.22 -1.69 9.37
N ILE A 54 24.73 -2.16 10.52
CA ILE A 54 25.12 -3.44 11.10
C ILE A 54 23.86 -4.23 11.44
N LEU A 55 23.81 -5.47 10.96
CA LEU A 55 22.82 -6.47 11.36
C LEU A 55 23.45 -7.42 12.39
N THR A 56 22.91 -7.44 13.59
CA THR A 56 23.29 -8.37 14.65
C THR A 56 22.33 -9.55 14.67
N TRP A 57 22.86 -10.77 14.60
CA TRP A 57 22.18 -12.01 14.97
C TRP A 57 22.56 -12.37 16.40
N ALA A 58 21.56 -12.66 17.23
CA ALA A 58 21.77 -13.16 18.59
C ALA A 58 20.82 -14.33 18.88
N PRO A 59 21.35 -15.53 19.22
CA PRO A 59 20.53 -16.64 19.68
C PRO A 59 19.99 -16.35 21.09
N THR A 60 18.72 -16.68 21.35
CA THR A 60 18.14 -16.62 22.69
C THR A 60 18.39 -17.93 23.42
N ASN A 61 19.12 -17.84 24.54
CA ASN A 61 19.19 -18.92 25.52
C ASN A 61 17.85 -18.93 26.26
N GLY A 62 17.15 -20.07 26.27
CA GLY A 62 15.91 -20.18 27.05
C GLY A 62 16.23 -20.05 28.54
N ASP A 63 15.46 -19.23 29.27
CA ASP A 63 15.52 -19.20 30.74
C ASP A 63 15.21 -20.60 31.29
N GLU A 64 16.22 -21.28 31.83
CA GLU A 64 16.12 -22.64 32.38
C GLU A 64 15.11 -22.74 33.54
N GLU A 65 14.84 -21.64 34.24
CA GLU A 65 13.98 -21.62 35.44
C GLU A 65 12.48 -21.49 35.18
N LYS A 66 12.05 -21.01 34.00
CA LYS A 66 10.62 -20.74 33.74
C LYS A 66 9.97 -21.59 32.66
N GLN A 67 10.66 -21.94 31.58
CA GLN A 67 10.17 -22.90 30.56
C GLN A 67 11.33 -23.50 29.73
N PRO A 68 11.64 -24.80 29.80
CA PRO A 68 12.81 -25.39 29.11
C PRO A 68 12.72 -25.54 27.57
N THR A 69 11.88 -24.81 26.82
CA THR A 69 11.51 -25.21 25.44
C THR A 69 11.47 -24.13 24.35
N THR A 70 12.11 -22.98 24.53
CA THR A 70 12.21 -21.96 23.46
C THR A 70 13.64 -21.51 23.23
N ARG A 71 14.45 -22.43 22.68
CA ARG A 71 15.66 -22.09 21.92
C ARG A 71 15.21 -21.32 20.67
N GLY A 72 15.74 -20.12 20.45
CA GLY A 72 15.38 -19.26 19.33
C GLY A 72 16.49 -18.27 19.02
N GLY A 73 16.20 -17.22 18.27
CA GLY A 73 17.11 -16.11 18.09
C GLY A 73 16.40 -14.89 17.55
N TYR A 74 17.13 -13.80 17.38
CA TYR A 74 16.60 -12.56 16.83
C TYR A 74 17.66 -11.83 16.01
N LEU A 75 17.16 -10.97 15.12
CA LEU A 75 17.94 -10.07 14.30
C LEU A 75 17.67 -8.64 14.76
N SER A 76 18.70 -7.80 14.78
CA SER A 76 18.62 -6.38 15.09
C SER A 76 19.45 -5.60 14.09
N LEU A 77 18.85 -4.62 13.43
CA LEU A 77 19.51 -3.70 12.51
C LEU A 77 19.71 -2.36 13.21
N SER A 78 20.95 -1.88 13.22
CA SER A 78 21.33 -0.58 13.77
C SER A 78 22.19 0.19 12.77
N HIS A 79 22.25 1.52 12.92
CA HIS A 79 23.18 2.36 12.18
C HIS A 79 24.52 2.46 12.95
N GLN A 80 25.65 2.55 12.26
CA GLN A 80 26.99 2.54 12.87
C GLN A 80 27.22 3.70 13.86
N SER A 81 26.56 4.84 13.65
CA SER A 81 26.64 5.96 14.58
C SER A 81 25.81 5.77 15.87
N GLU A 82 24.88 4.82 15.91
CA GLU A 82 23.94 4.59 17.01
C GLU A 82 23.69 3.08 17.21
N LEU A 83 24.73 2.33 17.58
CA LEU A 83 24.65 0.87 17.70
C LEU A 83 23.63 0.38 18.74
N ASP A 84 23.46 1.15 19.83
CA ASP A 84 22.54 0.83 20.92
C ASP A 84 21.06 1.01 20.54
N LYS A 85 20.77 1.59 19.36
CA LYS A 85 19.42 1.88 18.89
C LYS A 85 19.09 1.08 17.63
N ALA A 86 18.33 0.01 17.82
CA ALA A 86 17.79 -0.76 16.72
C ALA A 86 16.75 0.06 15.93
N ILE A 87 17.02 0.28 14.65
CA ILE A 87 16.06 0.89 13.70
C ILE A 87 15.03 -0.12 13.19
N TRP A 88 15.38 -1.41 13.25
CA TRP A 88 14.49 -2.54 12.96
C TRP A 88 14.97 -3.79 13.70
N SER A 89 14.07 -4.64 14.19
CA SER A 89 14.45 -5.91 14.82
C SER A 89 13.32 -6.93 14.72
N THR A 90 13.66 -8.22 14.78
CA THR A 90 12.65 -9.31 14.82
C THR A 90 12.18 -9.57 16.24
N VAL A 91 10.98 -10.14 16.40
CA VAL A 91 10.52 -10.64 17.70
C VAL A 91 11.38 -11.84 18.12
N PRO A 92 11.97 -11.86 19.33
CA PRO A 92 12.86 -12.95 19.73
C PRO A 92 12.22 -14.33 19.73
N GLY A 93 12.87 -15.28 19.06
CA GLY A 93 12.41 -16.68 18.97
C GLY A 93 11.20 -16.90 18.06
N GLU A 94 10.78 -15.88 17.30
CA GLU A 94 9.59 -15.95 16.46
C GLU A 94 9.90 -15.75 14.97
N ALA A 95 9.11 -16.42 14.13
CA ALA A 95 9.24 -16.34 12.69
C ALA A 95 8.94 -14.91 12.23
N PHE A 96 9.85 -14.34 11.45
CA PHE A 96 9.74 -13.00 10.87
C PHE A 96 9.32 -13.02 9.40
N ILE A 97 9.44 -14.16 8.71
CA ILE A 97 8.88 -14.38 7.37
C ILE A 97 7.84 -15.49 7.41
N SER A 98 6.71 -15.29 6.73
CA SER A 98 5.72 -16.33 6.47
C SER A 98 5.11 -16.15 5.08
N GLY A 99 4.49 -17.21 4.57
CA GLY A 99 3.87 -17.21 3.24
C GLY A 99 2.54 -17.95 3.24
N ALA A 100 1.60 -17.54 2.40
CA ALA A 100 0.36 -18.26 2.19
C ALA A 100 -0.10 -18.23 0.72
N ALA A 101 -0.81 -19.28 0.34
CA ALA A 101 -1.54 -19.37 -0.93
C ALA A 101 -3.04 -19.36 -0.61
N VAL A 102 -3.74 -18.32 -1.07
CA VAL A 102 -5.11 -17.98 -0.65
C VAL A 102 -5.94 -17.52 -1.83
N GLU A 103 -7.17 -17.97 -1.95
CA GLU A 103 -8.11 -17.38 -2.90
C GLU A 103 -8.48 -15.95 -2.48
N THR A 104 -8.59 -15.02 -3.45
CA THR A 104 -8.95 -13.62 -3.18
C THR A 104 -10.22 -13.26 -3.92
N GLU A 105 -11.23 -12.80 -3.19
CA GLU A 105 -12.46 -12.25 -3.74
C GLU A 105 -12.41 -10.72 -3.65
N VAL A 106 -12.65 -10.03 -4.76
CA VAL A 106 -12.69 -8.56 -4.80
C VAL A 106 -14.06 -8.11 -5.27
N GLU A 107 -14.76 -7.35 -4.44
CA GLU A 107 -15.98 -6.63 -4.79
C GLU A 107 -15.62 -5.16 -5.05
N GLU A 108 -16.03 -4.63 -6.19
CA GLU A 108 -15.91 -3.21 -6.53
C GLU A 108 -17.30 -2.61 -6.73
N SER A 109 -17.50 -1.41 -6.20
CA SER A 109 -18.68 -0.61 -6.48
C SER A 109 -18.33 0.88 -6.47
N ARG A 110 -18.36 1.49 -7.66
CA ARG A 110 -18.17 2.94 -7.85
C ARG A 110 -16.88 3.47 -7.23
N GLY A 111 -15.77 2.74 -7.40
CA GLY A 111 -14.47 3.09 -6.85
C GLY A 111 -14.28 2.73 -5.37
N SER A 112 -15.26 2.09 -4.73
CA SER A 112 -15.12 1.50 -3.39
C SER A 112 -14.84 0.01 -3.50
N PHE A 113 -13.89 -0.51 -2.73
CA PHE A 113 -13.45 -1.91 -2.83
C PHE A 113 -13.70 -2.69 -1.54
N ALA A 114 -13.92 -3.99 -1.67
CA ALA A 114 -13.91 -4.97 -0.60
C ALA A 114 -13.03 -6.15 -1.03
N ILE A 115 -11.91 -6.36 -0.34
CA ILE A 115 -10.98 -7.45 -0.62
C ILE A 115 -11.09 -8.47 0.49
N LYS A 116 -11.47 -9.70 0.14
CA LYS A 116 -11.73 -10.78 1.08
C LYS A 116 -10.88 -12.00 0.74
N ASP A 117 -10.22 -12.54 1.76
CA ASP A 117 -9.54 -13.83 1.69
C ASP A 117 -10.58 -14.96 1.77
N GLY A 118 -10.53 -15.85 0.78
CA GLY A 118 -11.42 -17.00 0.61
C GLY A 118 -10.79 -18.30 1.13
N GLU A 119 -10.83 -19.35 0.32
CA GLU A 119 -10.22 -20.63 0.70
C GLU A 119 -8.70 -20.53 0.85
N VAL A 120 -8.20 -21.05 1.97
CA VAL A 120 -6.77 -21.13 2.27
C VAL A 120 -6.22 -22.46 1.76
N MET A 121 -5.44 -22.40 0.69
CA MET A 121 -4.78 -23.58 0.14
C MET A 121 -3.71 -24.09 1.12
N PHE A 122 -2.78 -23.22 1.55
CA PHE A 122 -1.82 -23.51 2.61
C PHE A 122 -1.21 -22.22 3.21
N ILE A 123 -0.68 -22.33 4.44
CA ILE A 123 0.01 -21.25 5.16
C ILE A 123 1.28 -21.84 5.79
N SER A 124 2.44 -21.33 5.38
CA SER A 124 3.72 -21.65 6.00
C SER A 124 4.03 -20.66 7.09
N ARG A 125 3.85 -21.11 8.35
CA ARG A 125 4.04 -20.29 9.55
C ARG A 125 5.39 -20.51 10.21
N HIS A 126 6.00 -21.67 9.99
CA HIS A 126 7.23 -22.04 10.65
C HIS A 126 8.42 -21.73 9.75
N GLN A 127 9.46 -21.16 10.37
CA GLN A 127 10.65 -20.68 9.70
C GLN A 127 11.88 -21.32 10.33
N THR A 128 12.82 -21.72 9.48
CA THR A 128 14.22 -22.00 9.87
C THR A 128 15.12 -20.91 9.30
N ILE A 129 16.15 -20.48 10.01
CA ILE A 129 17.32 -19.83 9.40
C ILE A 129 18.42 -20.88 9.22
N GLU A 130 18.86 -21.07 7.99
CA GLU A 130 19.95 -21.98 7.67
C GLU A 130 21.31 -21.28 7.62
N LYS A 131 21.35 -20.08 7.04
CA LYS A 131 22.57 -19.28 6.89
C LYS A 131 22.26 -17.78 6.94
N ILE A 132 23.26 -17.02 7.40
CA ILE A 132 23.34 -15.57 7.22
C ILE A 132 24.68 -15.32 6.54
N LEU A 133 24.66 -14.70 5.37
CA LEU A 133 25.83 -14.53 4.49
C LEU A 133 26.05 -13.04 4.23
N SER A 134 27.30 -12.60 4.31
CA SER A 134 27.75 -11.31 3.77
C SER A 134 28.33 -11.56 2.38
N LEU A 135 27.70 -11.01 1.36
CA LEU A 135 28.13 -11.09 -0.03
C LEU A 135 28.87 -9.82 -0.40
N TYR A 136 30.08 -9.97 -0.95
CA TYR A 136 30.87 -8.90 -1.52
C TYR A 136 30.74 -8.88 -3.05
N LYS A 137 31.19 -7.80 -3.68
CA LYS A 137 31.15 -7.64 -5.13
C LYS A 137 31.79 -8.82 -5.87
N SER A 138 32.93 -9.31 -5.38
CA SER A 138 33.65 -10.45 -5.96
C SER A 138 32.83 -11.73 -5.98
N ASP A 139 32.02 -11.97 -4.95
CA ASP A 139 31.23 -13.20 -4.82
C ASP A 139 30.14 -13.27 -5.91
N LEU A 140 29.61 -12.10 -6.30
CA LEU A 140 28.54 -11.98 -7.28
C LEU A 140 29.05 -12.01 -8.72
N GLU A 141 30.24 -11.46 -8.94
CA GLU A 141 30.92 -11.58 -10.24
C GLU A 141 31.21 -13.06 -10.56
N LEU A 142 31.56 -13.85 -9.55
CA LEU A 142 31.79 -15.30 -9.65
C LEU A 142 30.48 -16.09 -9.86
N GLU A 143 29.38 -15.68 -9.24
CA GLU A 143 28.08 -16.37 -9.29
C GLU A 143 27.12 -15.89 -10.39
N SER A 144 27.50 -14.87 -11.17
CA SER A 144 26.69 -14.11 -12.16
C SER A 144 25.97 -14.93 -13.26
N LYS A 145 26.06 -16.27 -13.24
CA LYS A 145 25.36 -17.19 -14.17
C LYS A 145 24.76 -18.45 -13.49
N GLY A 146 24.71 -18.50 -12.15
CA GLY A 146 24.21 -19.65 -11.39
C GLY A 146 22.68 -19.63 -11.19
N ARG A 147 22.06 -20.82 -11.05
CA ARG A 147 20.63 -20.96 -10.68
C ARG A 147 20.29 -20.33 -9.34
N GLU A 148 21.24 -20.33 -8.40
CA GLU A 148 21.06 -19.76 -7.06
C GLU A 148 21.04 -18.22 -7.09
N TYR A 149 21.87 -17.59 -7.93
CA TYR A 149 21.86 -16.14 -8.18
C TYR A 149 20.48 -15.65 -8.65
N ASN A 150 19.92 -16.28 -9.69
CA ASN A 150 18.58 -15.93 -10.19
C ASN A 150 17.47 -16.22 -9.16
N ALA A 151 17.67 -17.16 -8.23
CA ALA A 151 16.70 -17.43 -7.17
C ALA A 151 16.78 -16.42 -6.02
N ILE A 152 17.99 -15.96 -5.67
CA ILE A 152 18.21 -14.92 -4.65
C ILE A 152 17.71 -13.56 -5.15
N PHE A 153 18.06 -13.20 -6.40
CA PHE A 153 17.85 -11.87 -6.95
C PHE A 153 16.63 -11.79 -7.88
N GLY A 154 16.15 -12.89 -8.47
CA GLY A 154 14.98 -12.89 -9.36
C GLY A 154 15.24 -12.27 -10.75
N ASP A 155 14.29 -12.47 -11.67
CA ASP A 155 14.40 -11.98 -13.07
C ASP A 155 14.28 -10.44 -13.19
N SER A 156 13.81 -9.74 -12.15
CA SER A 156 13.60 -8.28 -12.14
C SER A 156 14.78 -7.47 -11.62
N TYR A 157 15.88 -8.11 -11.22
CA TYR A 157 17.06 -7.46 -10.62
C TYR A 157 18.20 -7.19 -11.60
N THR A 158 18.01 -7.45 -12.89
CA THR A 158 19.07 -7.40 -13.92
C THR A 158 19.56 -6.00 -14.29
N ASP A 159 18.92 -4.93 -13.79
CA ASP A 159 19.28 -3.52 -14.05
C ASP A 159 19.79 -2.78 -12.79
N HIS A 160 20.02 -3.48 -11.68
CA HIS A 160 20.48 -2.84 -10.44
C HIS A 160 22.02 -2.79 -10.37
N GLU A 161 22.60 -1.59 -10.49
CA GLU A 161 23.98 -1.35 -10.05
C GLU A 161 24.04 -1.37 -8.52
N TRP A 162 24.79 -2.31 -7.97
CA TRP A 162 24.99 -2.42 -6.53
C TRP A 162 26.20 -1.58 -6.15
N ASN A 163 25.92 -0.48 -5.47
CA ASN A 163 26.92 0.53 -5.18
C ASN A 163 27.52 0.37 -3.77
N HIS A 164 26.88 -0.40 -2.89
CA HIS A 164 27.32 -0.57 -1.52
C HIS A 164 27.42 -2.06 -1.16
N PHE A 165 28.58 -2.44 -0.62
CA PHE A 165 28.92 -3.78 -0.18
C PHE A 165 29.54 -3.73 1.22
N PRO A 166 29.44 -4.80 2.02
CA PRO A 166 28.77 -6.07 1.70
C PRO A 166 27.25 -5.98 1.79
N ILE A 167 26.57 -6.92 1.15
CA ILE A 167 25.13 -7.12 1.23
C ILE A 167 24.87 -8.33 2.13
N VAL A 168 23.81 -8.30 2.93
CA VAL A 168 23.47 -9.43 3.80
C VAL A 168 22.31 -10.22 3.23
N VAL A 169 22.47 -11.54 3.16
CA VAL A 169 21.44 -12.49 2.73
C VAL A 169 21.17 -13.47 3.85
N ILE A 170 19.94 -13.50 4.33
CA ILE A 170 19.46 -14.52 5.27
C ILE A 170 18.69 -15.57 4.48
N THR A 171 19.10 -16.82 4.57
CA THR A 171 18.48 -17.94 3.86
C THR A 171 17.94 -18.98 4.83
N GLY A 172 16.85 -19.61 4.44
CA GLY A 172 16.29 -20.70 5.21
C GLY A 172 15.03 -21.28 4.59
N LEU A 173 14.28 -22.05 5.39
CA LEU A 173 13.11 -22.78 4.92
C LEU A 173 11.85 -22.31 5.61
N LEU A 174 10.79 -22.17 4.82
CA LEU A 174 9.42 -22.12 5.30
C LEU A 174 8.79 -23.51 5.17
N PHE A 175 8.13 -23.96 6.23
CA PHE A 175 7.44 -25.25 6.22
C PHE A 175 5.99 -25.17 6.67
N CYS A 176 5.14 -25.92 5.96
CA CYS A 176 3.74 -26.12 6.27
C CYS A 176 3.42 -27.61 6.20
N THR A 177 2.58 -28.09 7.11
CA THR A 177 1.91 -29.39 6.95
C THR A 177 0.41 -29.22 6.98
N LYS A 178 -0.29 -29.79 6.01
CA LYS A 178 -1.74 -29.78 5.91
C LYS A 178 -2.25 -31.22 5.85
N ASN A 179 -3.21 -31.52 6.72
CA ASN A 179 -3.91 -32.78 6.71
C ASN A 179 -4.88 -32.81 5.52
N VAL A 180 -4.78 -33.82 4.65
CA VAL A 180 -5.69 -33.97 3.52
C VAL A 180 -7.03 -34.50 4.04
N PRO A 181 -8.15 -33.77 3.86
CA PRO A 181 -9.46 -34.21 4.35
C PRO A 181 -9.83 -35.61 3.87
N LYS A 182 -10.50 -36.39 4.72
CA LYS A 182 -11.00 -37.74 4.41
C LYS A 182 -9.94 -38.75 3.94
N SER A 183 -8.65 -38.47 4.15
CA SER A 183 -7.55 -39.40 3.85
C SER A 183 -6.59 -39.55 5.03
N ARG A 184 -5.81 -40.64 5.05
CA ARG A 184 -4.67 -40.80 5.96
C ARG A 184 -3.42 -40.06 5.47
N LYS A 185 -3.52 -39.23 4.43
CA LYS A 185 -2.37 -38.53 3.85
C LYS A 185 -2.15 -37.17 4.52
N ARG A 186 -0.90 -36.73 4.53
CA ARG A 186 -0.44 -35.42 5.00
C ARG A 186 0.38 -34.79 3.88
N LEU A 187 0.00 -33.58 3.46
CA LEU A 187 0.79 -32.79 2.54
C LEU A 187 1.77 -31.95 3.35
N SER A 188 3.05 -32.02 3.03
CA SER A 188 4.06 -31.08 3.51
C SER A 188 4.54 -30.23 2.36
N VAL A 189 4.63 -28.92 2.60
CA VAL A 189 5.18 -27.94 1.67
C VAL A 189 6.43 -27.36 2.31
N THR A 190 7.52 -27.37 1.57
CA THR A 190 8.78 -26.75 1.96
C THR A 190 9.22 -25.78 0.87
N VAL A 191 9.54 -24.56 1.26
CA VAL A 191 9.93 -23.48 0.34
C VAL A 191 11.16 -22.80 0.89
N GLN A 192 12.22 -22.68 0.09
CA GLN A 192 13.37 -21.87 0.46
C GLN A 192 13.00 -20.39 0.35
N TYR A 193 13.48 -19.57 1.29
CA TYR A 193 13.34 -18.12 1.19
C TYR A 193 14.70 -17.44 1.25
N TRP A 194 14.76 -16.24 0.69
CA TRP A 194 15.86 -15.30 0.80
C TRP A 194 15.32 -13.98 1.34
N PHE A 195 15.92 -13.49 2.43
CA PHE A 195 15.70 -12.15 2.95
C PHE A 195 16.98 -11.34 2.76
N LEU A 196 16.94 -10.43 1.79
CA LEU A 196 18.07 -9.61 1.35
C LEU A 196 18.04 -8.27 2.07
N LEU A 197 19.21 -7.78 2.49
CA LEU A 197 19.40 -6.46 3.07
C LEU A 197 20.59 -5.76 2.39
N GLU A 198 20.32 -4.60 1.77
CA GLU A 198 21.29 -3.85 0.98
C GLU A 198 21.21 -2.36 1.33
N GLN A 199 22.36 -1.74 1.60
CA GLN A 199 22.46 -0.30 1.80
C GLN A 199 22.20 0.44 0.47
N LYS A 200 21.31 1.43 0.50
CA LYS A 200 21.04 2.29 -0.67
C LYS A 200 21.71 3.66 -0.58
N ASN A 201 21.84 4.19 0.62
CA ASN A 201 22.61 5.40 0.95
C ASN A 201 22.89 5.38 2.46
N SER A 202 23.44 6.46 3.01
CA SER A 202 23.79 6.56 4.44
C SER A 202 22.58 6.50 5.39
N THR A 203 21.35 6.69 4.91
CA THR A 203 20.14 6.73 5.74
C THR A 203 19.16 5.59 5.44
N GLN A 204 19.45 4.71 4.49
CA GLN A 204 18.49 3.69 4.04
C GLN A 204 19.11 2.33 3.78
N VAL A 205 18.44 1.31 4.31
CA VAL A 205 18.64 -0.11 3.96
C VAL A 205 17.39 -0.60 3.25
N SER A 206 17.55 -1.08 2.01
CA SER A 206 16.49 -1.81 1.32
C SER A 206 16.42 -3.25 1.80
N PHE A 207 15.20 -3.81 1.80
CA PHE A 207 14.97 -5.22 2.03
C PHE A 207 14.15 -5.84 0.91
N SER A 208 14.36 -7.13 0.64
CA SER A 208 13.46 -7.92 -0.20
C SER A 208 13.30 -9.35 0.31
N VAL A 209 12.13 -9.92 0.06
CA VAL A 209 11.77 -11.30 0.41
C VAL A 209 11.39 -12.04 -0.86
N ASN A 210 12.18 -13.04 -1.20
CA ASN A 210 12.00 -13.91 -2.37
C ASN A 210 11.83 -15.36 -1.94
N PHE A 211 11.14 -16.16 -2.76
CA PHE A 211 10.90 -17.57 -2.52
C PHE A 211 11.40 -18.42 -3.69
N GLY A 212 11.95 -19.59 -3.35
CA GLY A 212 12.44 -20.56 -4.33
C GLY A 212 11.36 -21.51 -4.81
N GLU A 213 11.80 -22.65 -5.34
CA GLU A 213 10.89 -23.69 -5.79
C GLU A 213 10.10 -24.32 -4.63
N TYR A 214 8.84 -24.64 -4.91
CA TYR A 214 7.90 -25.21 -3.93
C TYR A 214 7.99 -26.73 -3.95
N ASN A 215 8.48 -27.31 -2.85
CA ASN A 215 8.61 -28.76 -2.72
C ASN A 215 7.39 -29.33 -2.00
N TYR A 216 6.58 -30.10 -2.74
CA TYR A 216 5.39 -30.77 -2.22
C TYR A 216 5.69 -32.25 -1.95
N LYS A 217 5.47 -32.72 -0.72
CA LYS A 217 5.55 -34.15 -0.39
C LYS A 217 4.25 -34.62 0.22
N LEU A 218 3.78 -35.78 -0.23
CA LEU A 218 2.56 -36.41 0.27
C LEU A 218 2.94 -37.66 1.06
N GLU A 219 2.74 -37.61 2.37
CA GLU A 219 3.12 -38.68 3.29
C GLU A 219 1.89 -39.43 3.81
N THR A 220 1.96 -40.75 3.87
CA THR A 220 0.93 -41.58 4.51
C THR A 220 1.17 -41.58 6.01
N ARG A 221 0.17 -41.19 6.82
CA ARG A 221 0.32 -41.18 8.27
C ARG A 221 0.48 -42.61 8.81
N PRO A 222 1.40 -42.84 9.76
CA PRO A 222 1.46 -44.11 10.47
C PRO A 222 0.15 -44.34 11.26
N PRO A 223 -0.31 -45.59 11.42
CA PRO A 223 -1.52 -45.89 12.18
C PRO A 223 -1.33 -45.42 13.63
N GLN A 224 -2.23 -44.55 14.10
CA GLN A 224 -2.30 -44.19 15.52
C GLN A 224 -2.62 -45.46 16.31
N LYS A 225 -1.66 -45.96 17.10
CA LYS A 225 -1.95 -46.91 18.17
C LYS A 225 -2.74 -46.17 19.24
N SER A 226 -4.07 -46.18 19.16
CA SER A 226 -4.91 -45.78 20.29
C SER A 226 -4.73 -46.80 21.41
N LYS A 227 -3.97 -46.44 22.45
CA LYS A 227 -4.03 -47.17 23.72
C LYS A 227 -5.34 -46.81 24.40
N PHE A 228 -6.41 -47.54 24.10
CA PHE A 228 -7.64 -47.49 24.88
C PHE A 228 -7.38 -48.11 26.25
N TYR A 229 -7.22 -47.29 27.28
CA TYR A 229 -7.31 -47.75 28.67
C TYR A 229 -8.78 -47.99 29.01
N TYR A 230 -9.23 -49.25 28.92
CA TYR A 230 -10.49 -49.65 29.55
C TYR A 230 -10.29 -49.68 31.07
N LYS A 231 -10.85 -48.69 31.79
CA LYS A 231 -11.12 -48.84 33.23
C LYS A 231 -12.26 -49.87 33.36
N SER A 232 -11.93 -51.12 33.70
CA SER A 232 -12.94 -52.11 34.05
C SER A 232 -13.45 -51.86 35.47
N SER A 233 -14.68 -51.38 35.58
CA SER A 233 -15.47 -51.52 36.81
C SER A 233 -15.97 -52.96 36.88
N LYS A 234 -15.51 -53.72 37.88
CA LYS A 234 -15.97 -55.08 38.16
C LYS A 234 -17.45 -55.05 38.55
N LEU A 235 -18.30 -55.58 37.69
CA LEU A 235 -19.61 -56.12 38.07
C LEU A 235 -19.60 -57.62 37.71
N HIS A 236 -19.75 -58.44 38.74
CA HIS A 236 -19.93 -59.88 38.60
C HIS A 236 -21.23 -60.17 37.87
N LEU A 237 -21.18 -60.91 36.77
CA LEU A 237 -22.19 -61.94 36.48
C LEU A 237 -21.65 -63.01 35.53
N ARG A 238 -22.22 -64.20 35.66
CA ARG A 238 -21.80 -65.55 35.26
C ARG A 238 -21.42 -65.74 33.77
N ARG A 239 -20.44 -66.64 33.55
CA ARG A 239 -20.14 -67.30 32.27
C ARG A 239 -21.38 -68.01 31.70
N PRO A 240 -21.54 -68.03 30.37
CA PRO A 240 -21.28 -69.29 29.67
C PRO A 240 -20.36 -69.14 28.45
N ARG A 241 -20.02 -70.29 27.89
CA ARG A 241 -18.98 -70.62 26.92
C ARG A 241 -19.04 -69.85 25.60
N SER A 242 -17.88 -69.31 25.21
CA SER A 242 -17.28 -69.24 23.87
C SER A 242 -18.17 -69.48 22.63
N TYR A 243 -18.34 -68.42 21.84
CA TYR A 243 -18.08 -68.40 20.40
C TYR A 243 -17.48 -67.02 20.06
N PHE A 244 -16.15 -66.94 19.90
CA PHE A 244 -15.53 -65.78 19.28
C PHE A 244 -15.70 -65.94 17.77
N SER A 245 -16.70 -65.29 17.16
CA SER A 245 -16.62 -65.00 15.74
C SER A 245 -15.66 -63.82 15.58
N ALA A 246 -14.43 -64.09 15.14
CA ALA A 246 -13.55 -63.05 14.63
C ALA A 246 -14.23 -62.44 13.41
N PHE A 247 -14.87 -61.28 13.56
CA PHE A 247 -15.23 -60.45 12.42
C PHE A 247 -13.92 -59.87 11.88
N SER A 248 -13.27 -60.62 10.99
CA SER A 248 -12.30 -60.05 10.06
C SER A 248 -13.13 -59.20 9.10
N MET A 249 -13.17 -57.90 9.37
CA MET A 249 -13.67 -56.95 8.38
C MET A 249 -12.56 -56.84 7.33
N ASN A 250 -12.59 -57.74 6.34
CA ASN A 250 -11.77 -57.64 5.15
C ASN A 250 -12.16 -56.33 4.45
N TYR A 251 -11.39 -55.28 4.73
CA TYR A 251 -11.33 -54.13 3.84
C TYR A 251 -10.80 -54.67 2.52
N LYS A 252 -11.67 -54.77 1.51
CA LYS A 252 -11.26 -55.00 0.14
C LYS A 252 -10.19 -53.96 -0.22
N GLU A 253 -8.98 -54.44 -0.44
CA GLU A 253 -8.00 -53.75 -1.27
C GLU A 253 -8.55 -53.75 -2.70
N GLU A 254 -9.29 -52.72 -3.05
CA GLU A 254 -9.66 -52.44 -4.44
C GLU A 254 -10.16 -50.99 -4.54
N GLU A 255 -9.21 -50.09 -4.73
CA GLU A 255 -9.12 -49.28 -5.94
C GLU A 255 -7.81 -48.49 -5.83
N GLN A 256 -6.91 -48.71 -6.80
CA GLN A 256 -5.93 -47.70 -7.15
C GLN A 256 -6.70 -46.45 -7.58
N VAL A 257 -7.07 -45.63 -6.60
CA VAL A 257 -7.44 -44.25 -6.86
C VAL A 257 -6.13 -43.59 -7.29
N ASN A 258 -5.85 -43.64 -8.59
CA ASN A 258 -5.08 -42.65 -9.33
C ASN A 258 -5.80 -41.29 -9.24
N GLU A 259 -6.11 -40.84 -8.01
CA GLU A 259 -6.19 -39.43 -7.71
C GLU A 259 -4.75 -38.96 -7.75
N THR A 260 -4.31 -38.65 -8.95
CA THR A 260 -3.56 -37.44 -9.20
C THR A 260 -4.34 -36.32 -8.50
N LEU A 261 -4.17 -36.18 -7.18
CA LEU A 261 -4.44 -34.95 -6.46
C LEU A 261 -3.82 -33.90 -7.37
N ASN A 262 -4.66 -33.06 -7.95
CA ASN A 262 -4.26 -32.14 -8.98
C ASN A 262 -3.31 -31.14 -8.27
N LEU A 263 -2.03 -31.48 -8.16
CA LEU A 263 -1.02 -30.68 -7.47
C LEU A 263 -0.84 -29.34 -8.19
N LYS A 264 -1.32 -29.24 -9.43
CA LYS A 264 -1.57 -28.01 -10.19
C LYS A 264 -2.53 -27.01 -9.50
N GLY A 265 -3.27 -27.43 -8.46
CA GLY A 265 -4.16 -26.57 -7.68
C GLY A 265 -3.52 -25.95 -6.44
N PHE A 266 -2.30 -26.35 -6.05
CA PHE A 266 -1.58 -25.67 -4.97
C PHE A 266 -0.77 -24.53 -5.59
N GLY A 267 -1.35 -23.33 -5.56
CA GLY A 267 -0.70 -22.13 -6.09
C GLY A 267 0.57 -21.76 -5.32
N GLU A 268 1.44 -20.97 -5.94
CA GLU A 268 2.55 -20.30 -5.27
C GLU A 268 2.03 -19.35 -4.18
N PHE A 269 2.91 -18.90 -3.27
CA PHE A 269 2.53 -17.86 -2.32
C PHE A 269 2.03 -16.63 -3.06
N ASN A 270 0.85 -16.18 -2.68
CA ASN A 270 0.26 -14.90 -3.10
C ASN A 270 -0.04 -13.99 -1.89
N ARG A 271 0.50 -14.37 -0.73
CA ARG A 271 0.59 -13.58 0.49
C ARG A 271 1.99 -13.74 1.06
N VAL A 272 2.67 -12.62 1.27
CA VAL A 272 3.93 -12.56 2.01
C VAL A 272 3.70 -11.82 3.31
N TYR A 273 4.26 -12.32 4.40
CA TYR A 273 4.20 -11.68 5.71
C TYR A 273 5.61 -11.36 6.19
N VAL A 274 5.83 -10.10 6.55
CA VAL A 274 7.04 -9.64 7.23
C VAL A 274 6.65 -9.17 8.62
N THR A 275 7.22 -9.81 9.64
CA THR A 275 6.90 -9.56 11.06
C THR A 275 8.14 -9.07 11.79
N PHE A 276 8.01 -7.97 12.53
CA PHE A 276 9.10 -7.38 13.27
C PHE A 276 8.61 -6.84 14.62
N ALA A 277 9.55 -6.67 15.55
CA ALA A 277 9.26 -6.22 16.90
C ALA A 277 8.80 -4.75 16.91
N SER A 278 7.94 -4.44 17.87
CA SER A 278 7.52 -3.09 18.19
C SER A 278 7.28 -2.98 19.69
N GLU A 279 7.53 -1.82 20.26
CA GLU A 279 7.35 -1.62 21.69
C GLU A 279 5.88 -1.31 22.03
N THR A 280 5.50 -1.61 23.27
CA THR A 280 4.10 -1.44 23.72
C THR A 280 3.64 0.02 23.73
N ASP A 281 4.57 0.95 23.98
CA ASP A 281 4.38 2.41 24.01
C ASP A 281 4.75 3.10 22.68
N GLU A 282 5.14 2.32 21.67
CA GLU A 282 5.45 2.83 20.34
C GLU A 282 4.17 3.26 19.61
N ARG A 283 4.20 4.48 19.08
CA ARG A 283 3.10 5.11 18.34
C ARG A 283 3.45 5.20 16.86
N PHE A 284 2.48 4.97 15.98
CA PHE A 284 2.69 4.92 14.53
C PHE A 284 1.97 6.07 13.83
N TYR A 285 2.66 6.74 12.90
CA TYR A 285 2.15 7.87 12.13
C TYR A 285 2.48 7.70 10.63
N GLY A 286 1.69 8.33 9.76
CA GLY A 286 1.88 8.29 8.32
C GLY A 286 0.72 7.60 7.62
N PHE A 287 1.04 6.60 6.80
CA PHE A 287 0.11 5.85 5.95
C PHE A 287 -0.59 6.68 4.86
N GLY A 288 0.01 7.80 4.45
CA GLY A 288 -0.53 8.72 3.45
C GLY A 288 -1.51 9.73 4.07
N GLU A 289 -2.52 10.14 3.31
CA GLU A 289 -3.54 11.07 3.78
C GLU A 289 -4.62 10.31 4.56
N GLN A 290 -4.66 10.51 5.87
CA GLN A 290 -5.56 9.81 6.79
C GLN A 290 -6.45 10.80 7.53
N PHE A 291 -7.76 10.55 7.54
CA PHE A 291 -8.75 11.55 7.97
C PHE A 291 -9.39 11.28 9.34
N SER A 292 -9.32 10.05 9.86
CA SER A 292 -9.99 9.68 11.12
C SER A 292 -9.04 9.55 12.31
N CYS A 293 -7.80 9.17 12.04
CA CYS A 293 -6.81 8.83 13.06
C CYS A 293 -5.46 9.42 12.64
N MET A 294 -4.73 9.92 13.62
CA MET A 294 -3.33 10.32 13.45
C MET A 294 -2.37 9.24 13.93
N GLU A 295 -2.79 8.43 14.91
CA GLU A 295 -2.01 7.37 15.55
C GLU A 295 -2.65 5.99 15.24
N PHE A 296 -1.81 4.99 14.91
CA PHE A 296 -2.27 3.72 14.35
C PHE A 296 -1.93 2.44 15.14
N LYS A 297 -1.23 2.52 16.29
CA LYS A 297 -1.03 1.37 17.17
C LYS A 297 -2.39 0.80 17.57
N GLY A 298 -2.50 -0.53 17.58
CA GLY A 298 -3.76 -1.22 17.82
C GLY A 298 -4.68 -1.31 16.60
N LYS A 299 -4.30 -0.80 15.42
CA LYS A 299 -5.13 -0.81 14.21
C LYS A 299 -4.58 -1.70 13.10
N LYS A 300 -5.44 -2.05 12.14
CA LYS A 300 -5.05 -2.65 10.86
C LYS A 300 -5.21 -1.60 9.78
N VAL A 301 -4.13 -1.24 9.10
CA VAL A 301 -4.12 -0.16 8.10
C VAL A 301 -3.99 -0.76 6.70
N PRO A 302 -5.08 -0.82 5.91
CA PRO A 302 -5.02 -1.23 4.52
C PRO A 302 -4.44 -0.12 3.64
N ILE A 303 -3.57 -0.49 2.70
CA ILE A 303 -3.00 0.41 1.69
C ILE A 303 -3.69 0.14 0.36
N LEU A 304 -4.76 0.89 0.08
CA LEU A 304 -5.54 0.77 -1.14
C LEU A 304 -6.18 2.11 -1.52
N VAL A 305 -5.81 2.64 -2.69
CA VAL A 305 -6.47 3.82 -3.27
C VAL A 305 -7.92 3.47 -3.56
N GLN A 306 -8.85 4.22 -2.98
CA GLN A 306 -10.28 4.06 -3.21
C GLN A 306 -11.04 5.34 -2.88
N GLU A 307 -12.33 5.37 -3.19
CA GLU A 307 -13.21 6.46 -2.73
C GLU A 307 -13.09 6.66 -1.21
N GLN A 308 -12.89 7.91 -0.79
CA GLN A 308 -12.67 8.26 0.62
C GLN A 308 -13.88 7.92 1.50
N GLY A 309 -15.09 7.93 0.94
CA GLY A 309 -16.33 7.59 1.61
C GLY A 309 -17.08 8.79 2.19
N ILE A 310 -18.41 8.70 2.19
CA ILE A 310 -19.33 9.71 2.74
C ILE A 310 -19.71 9.34 4.18
N GLY A 311 -19.26 10.16 5.14
CA GLY A 311 -19.44 9.91 6.59
C GLY A 311 -18.35 9.02 7.19
N ARG A 312 -17.77 8.07 6.43
CA ARG A 312 -16.56 7.31 6.80
C ARG A 312 -16.68 6.52 8.11
N GLY A 313 -17.87 6.01 8.38
CA GLY A 313 -18.21 5.28 9.61
C GLY A 313 -19.14 6.06 10.54
N ASP A 314 -19.21 7.39 10.41
CA ASP A 314 -20.06 8.23 11.27
C ASP A 314 -21.54 8.07 10.91
N GLN A 315 -22.31 7.57 11.88
CA GLN A 315 -23.74 7.35 11.74
C GLN A 315 -24.54 8.60 12.15
N PRO A 316 -25.66 8.91 11.47
CA PRO A 316 -26.34 8.12 10.42
C PRO A 316 -25.89 8.44 8.98
N ILE A 317 -24.85 9.26 8.78
CA ILE A 317 -24.44 9.73 7.44
C ILE A 317 -23.99 8.55 6.56
N THR A 318 -23.11 7.70 7.09
CA THR A 318 -22.62 6.52 6.38
C THR A 318 -23.73 5.53 6.04
N PHE A 319 -24.71 5.33 6.93
CA PHE A 319 -25.91 4.55 6.65
C PHE A 319 -26.67 5.09 5.42
N ALA A 320 -26.97 6.39 5.41
CA ALA A 320 -27.73 7.01 4.33
C ALA A 320 -26.97 6.94 2.99
N ALA A 321 -25.66 7.17 3.02
CA ALA A 321 -24.79 7.04 1.86
C ALA A 321 -24.83 5.62 1.28
N ASN A 322 -24.61 4.60 2.11
CA ASN A 322 -24.64 3.20 1.68
C ASN A 322 -26.03 2.77 1.16
N LEU A 323 -27.11 3.31 1.72
CA LEU A 323 -28.48 3.03 1.26
C LEU A 323 -28.72 3.57 -0.15
N VAL A 324 -28.30 4.80 -0.44
CA VAL A 324 -28.48 5.46 -1.75
C VAL A 324 -27.49 4.91 -2.79
N SER A 325 -26.24 4.69 -2.39
CA SER A 325 -25.18 4.17 -3.23
C SER A 325 -24.36 3.17 -2.43
N HIS A 326 -24.57 1.88 -2.71
CA HIS A 326 -23.88 0.76 -2.05
C HIS A 326 -22.38 1.04 -1.88
N ARG A 327 -21.87 0.83 -0.66
CA ARG A 327 -20.47 1.04 -0.23
C ARG A 327 -19.89 2.45 -0.33
N SER A 328 -20.66 3.46 -0.77
CA SER A 328 -20.17 4.84 -0.89
C SER A 328 -19.87 5.52 0.45
N GLY A 329 -20.28 4.93 1.57
CA GLY A 329 -20.06 5.50 2.90
C GLY A 329 -18.63 5.40 3.41
N GLY A 330 -17.84 4.43 2.92
CA GLY A 330 -16.48 4.16 3.40
C GLY A 330 -16.39 3.81 4.89
N ASP A 331 -15.17 3.86 5.43
CA ASP A 331 -14.88 3.62 6.84
C ASP A 331 -13.71 4.49 7.33
N TRP A 332 -13.27 4.28 8.58
CA TRP A 332 -12.25 5.12 9.19
C TRP A 332 -10.92 5.13 8.39
N SER A 333 -10.63 4.07 7.64
CA SER A 333 -9.39 3.83 6.90
C SER A 333 -9.46 4.22 5.42
N THR A 334 -10.65 4.48 4.86
CA THR A 334 -10.79 4.78 3.42
C THR A 334 -10.20 6.15 3.07
N THR A 335 -9.38 6.18 2.00
CA THR A 335 -8.67 7.37 1.52
C THR A 335 -8.29 7.24 0.03
N TYR A 336 -8.20 8.37 -0.67
CA TYR A 336 -7.71 8.45 -2.04
C TYR A 336 -6.18 8.35 -2.14
N ALA A 337 -5.46 8.64 -1.06
CA ALA A 337 -4.01 8.79 -1.09
C ALA A 337 -3.32 8.03 0.07
N PRO A 338 -3.54 6.70 0.20
CA PRO A 338 -2.77 5.91 1.15
C PRO A 338 -1.33 5.79 0.65
N SER A 339 -0.38 5.73 1.58
CA SER A 339 1.03 5.45 1.30
C SER A 339 1.52 4.33 2.21
N PRO A 340 2.27 3.33 1.73
CA PRO A 340 2.81 2.26 2.57
C PRO A 340 4.05 2.74 3.35
N PHE A 341 4.05 3.95 3.88
CA PHE A 341 5.12 4.59 4.66
C PHE A 341 4.62 4.89 6.08
N TYR A 342 5.45 4.63 7.08
CA TYR A 342 5.21 5.10 8.44
C TYR A 342 6.49 5.56 9.11
N MET A 343 6.33 6.39 10.15
CA MET A 343 7.35 6.71 11.14
C MET A 343 6.77 6.52 12.55
N THR A 344 7.61 6.23 13.54
CA THR A 344 7.17 5.93 14.91
C THR A 344 7.69 6.91 15.95
N SER A 345 7.09 6.94 17.15
CA SER A 345 7.59 7.72 18.29
C SER A 345 8.99 7.32 18.77
N LYS A 346 9.52 6.17 18.31
CA LYS A 346 10.87 5.67 18.61
C LYS A 346 11.87 5.97 17.48
N MET A 347 11.49 6.81 16.51
CA MET A 347 12.27 7.15 15.31
C MET A 347 12.64 5.94 14.46
N ARG A 348 11.75 4.94 14.40
CA ARG A 348 11.81 3.86 13.41
C ARG A 348 10.93 4.24 12.22
N SER A 349 11.34 3.87 11.02
CA SER A 349 10.59 4.17 9.80
C SER A 349 10.83 3.11 8.74
N LEU A 350 9.76 2.79 8.02
CA LEU A 350 9.78 1.81 6.94
C LEU A 350 8.76 2.22 5.86
N TYR A 351 9.09 1.94 4.61
CA TYR A 351 8.10 1.92 3.53
C TYR A 351 8.22 0.72 2.61
N LEU A 352 7.12 0.35 1.94
CA LEU A 352 7.13 -0.68 0.90
C LEU A 352 7.35 -0.08 -0.49
N GLU A 353 8.07 -0.81 -1.33
CA GLU A 353 8.19 -0.52 -2.76
C GLU A 353 7.18 -1.36 -3.56
N GLY A 354 6.60 -0.77 -4.61
CA GLY A 354 5.62 -1.42 -5.48
C GLY A 354 4.16 -1.07 -5.17
N TYR A 355 3.24 -1.72 -5.88
CA TYR A 355 1.81 -1.37 -5.90
C TYR A 355 0.89 -2.49 -5.41
N ASN A 356 1.46 -3.56 -4.83
CA ASN A 356 0.66 -4.65 -4.29
C ASN A 356 -0.20 -4.14 -3.13
N TYR A 357 -1.46 -4.57 -3.09
CA TYR A 357 -2.31 -4.33 -1.93
C TYR A 357 -1.61 -4.87 -0.67
N SER A 358 -1.60 -4.06 0.39
CA SER A 358 -0.94 -4.45 1.63
C SER A 358 -1.74 -4.01 2.85
N ILE A 359 -1.50 -4.71 3.96
CA ILE A 359 -2.12 -4.41 5.25
C ILE A 359 -1.01 -4.36 6.29
N PHE A 360 -0.91 -3.24 7.00
CA PHE A 360 -0.06 -3.10 8.18
C PHE A 360 -0.90 -3.45 9.42
N ASP A 361 -0.68 -4.63 9.98
CA ASP A 361 -1.34 -5.09 11.20
C ASP A 361 -0.51 -4.65 12.42
N LEU A 362 -0.98 -3.58 13.08
CA LEU A 362 -0.39 -2.98 14.27
C LEU A 362 -1.19 -3.35 15.54
N THR A 363 -2.05 -4.36 15.47
CA THR A 363 -3.00 -4.71 16.56
C THR A 363 -2.33 -5.34 17.77
N LYS A 364 -1.10 -5.83 17.64
CA LYS A 364 -0.34 -6.44 18.72
C LYS A 364 0.64 -5.45 19.34
N HIS A 365 0.79 -5.53 20.65
CA HIS A 365 1.61 -4.57 21.40
C HIS A 365 3.11 -4.75 21.15
N ASP A 366 3.56 -5.98 20.90
CA ASP A 366 4.97 -6.38 20.81
C ASP A 366 5.53 -6.49 19.38
N ARG A 367 4.69 -6.25 18.36
CA ARG A 367 5.05 -6.49 16.96
C ARG A 367 4.21 -5.72 15.96
N VAL A 368 4.72 -5.68 14.75
CA VAL A 368 4.00 -5.31 13.52
C VAL A 368 4.06 -6.50 12.57
N GLN A 369 2.97 -6.76 11.86
CA GLN A 369 2.98 -7.68 10.73
C GLN A 369 2.50 -6.97 9.47
N VAL A 370 3.35 -6.92 8.46
CA VAL A 370 3.03 -6.40 7.14
C VAL A 370 2.63 -7.56 6.25
N GLN A 371 1.39 -7.54 5.77
CA GLN A 371 0.85 -8.50 4.81
C GLN A 371 0.86 -7.89 3.42
N VAL A 372 1.57 -8.51 2.47
CA VAL A 372 1.63 -8.09 1.07
C VAL A 372 0.87 -9.10 0.21
N TYR A 373 -0.09 -8.63 -0.57
CA TYR A 373 -0.86 -9.46 -1.52
C TYR A 373 -0.05 -9.64 -2.81
N GLY A 374 0.95 -10.51 -2.74
CA GLY A 374 1.86 -10.83 -3.83
C GLY A 374 2.73 -12.03 -3.51
N SER A 375 3.63 -12.38 -4.42
CA SER A 375 4.59 -13.49 -4.26
C SER A 375 5.95 -13.06 -3.72
N HIS A 376 6.18 -11.75 -3.58
CA HIS A 376 7.40 -11.16 -3.03
C HIS A 376 7.04 -9.91 -2.23
N ALA A 377 7.97 -9.46 -1.37
CA ALA A 377 7.86 -8.19 -0.65
C ALA A 377 9.17 -7.41 -0.80
N LYS A 378 9.09 -6.09 -0.99
CA LYS A 378 10.24 -5.19 -1.09
C LYS A 378 9.94 -3.90 -0.37
N GLY A 379 10.93 -3.29 0.25
CA GLY A 379 10.79 -2.02 0.95
C GLY A 379 12.10 -1.46 1.42
N ARG A 380 12.04 -0.39 2.22
CA ARG A 380 13.21 0.23 2.84
C ARG A 380 12.96 0.53 4.30
N ILE A 381 14.01 0.35 5.10
CA ILE A 381 14.12 0.75 6.50
C ILE A 381 14.96 2.01 6.53
N LEU A 382 14.49 3.04 7.23
CA LEU A 382 15.11 4.36 7.27
C LEU A 382 15.75 4.61 8.63
N PHE A 383 16.90 5.25 8.61
CA PHE A 383 17.58 5.81 9.77
C PHE A 383 17.37 7.33 9.81
N GLY A 384 17.07 7.83 11.00
CA GLY A 384 16.94 9.25 11.30
C GLY A 384 16.83 9.48 12.80
N SER A 385 17.31 10.64 13.26
CA SER A 385 17.27 11.04 14.67
C SER A 385 16.02 11.87 15.00
N SER A 386 15.36 12.42 13.97
CA SER A 386 14.16 13.24 14.09
C SER A 386 13.12 12.89 13.00
N PRO A 387 11.83 13.29 13.17
CA PRO A 387 10.84 13.17 12.09
C PRO A 387 11.26 13.90 10.81
N VAL A 388 12.00 15.02 10.93
CA VAL A 388 12.49 15.78 9.76
C VAL A 388 13.48 14.94 8.97
N ASP A 389 14.45 14.31 9.63
CA ASP A 389 15.46 13.45 8.99
C ASP A 389 14.79 12.29 8.23
N LEU A 390 13.77 11.66 8.84
CA LEU A 390 13.05 10.54 8.24
C LEU A 390 12.27 10.96 7.00
N ILE A 391 11.62 12.13 7.03
CA ILE A 391 10.90 12.67 5.87
C ILE A 391 11.89 13.15 4.80
N GLU A 392 13.02 13.73 5.20
CA GLU A 392 14.07 14.16 4.28
C GLU A 392 14.64 12.97 3.51
N SER A 393 15.00 11.90 4.21
CA SER A 393 15.46 10.63 3.64
C SER A 393 14.39 10.00 2.74
N TYR A 394 13.13 9.92 3.20
CA TYR A 394 12.05 9.35 2.39
C TYR A 394 11.85 10.12 1.08
N THR A 395 11.77 11.46 1.14
CA THR A 395 11.52 12.32 -0.03
C THR A 395 12.71 12.45 -0.97
N GLU A 396 13.94 12.17 -0.51
CA GLU A 396 15.11 12.02 -1.39
C GLU A 396 14.86 10.91 -2.43
N THR A 397 14.18 9.84 -2.04
CA THR A 397 13.89 8.72 -2.94
C THR A 397 12.62 8.93 -3.78
N ILE A 398 11.53 9.41 -3.17
CA ILE A 398 10.24 9.52 -3.88
C ILE A 398 10.05 10.85 -4.62
N GLY A 399 10.97 11.80 -4.42
CA GLY A 399 10.90 13.15 -4.97
C GLY A 399 10.27 14.17 -4.03
N ARG A 400 10.64 15.44 -4.24
CA ARG A 400 10.10 16.60 -3.50
C ARG A 400 9.25 17.45 -4.44
N PRO A 401 8.08 17.95 -3.99
CA PRO A 401 7.29 18.87 -4.79
C PRO A 401 8.07 20.18 -5.01
N PRO A 402 7.88 20.86 -6.15
CA PRO A 402 8.45 22.18 -6.37
C PRO A 402 7.83 23.20 -5.40
N PRO A 403 8.48 24.35 -5.17
CA PRO A 403 7.87 25.47 -4.48
C PRO A 403 6.55 25.88 -5.14
N LEU A 404 5.59 26.31 -4.32
CA LEU A 404 4.34 26.86 -4.83
C LEU A 404 4.61 28.12 -5.66
N PRO A 405 3.92 28.34 -6.80
CA PRO A 405 4.05 29.57 -7.56
C PRO A 405 3.65 30.80 -6.72
N ASN A 406 4.43 31.87 -6.75
CA ASN A 406 4.18 33.07 -5.91
C ASN A 406 2.77 33.65 -6.07
N TRP A 407 2.16 33.54 -7.26
CA TRP A 407 0.82 34.06 -7.52
C TRP A 407 -0.27 33.38 -6.67
N ILE A 408 -0.10 32.14 -6.22
CA ILE A 408 -1.12 31.47 -5.40
C ILE A 408 -1.31 32.15 -4.03
N LEU A 409 -0.29 32.89 -3.58
CA LEU A 409 -0.27 33.58 -2.29
C LEU A 409 -0.90 34.98 -2.35
N SER A 410 -1.28 35.49 -3.54
CA SER A 410 -1.81 36.85 -3.71
C SER A 410 -3.28 37.01 -3.30
N GLY A 411 -4.00 35.92 -3.06
CA GLY A 411 -5.42 35.95 -2.74
C GLY A 411 -6.11 34.60 -2.83
N ALA A 412 -7.44 34.59 -2.79
CA ALA A 412 -8.24 33.38 -2.86
C ALA A 412 -8.25 32.77 -4.27
N VAL A 413 -8.27 31.43 -4.34
CA VAL A 413 -8.68 30.69 -5.54
C VAL A 413 -10.20 30.49 -5.48
N VAL A 414 -10.92 31.18 -6.35
CA VAL A 414 -12.39 31.19 -6.36
C VAL A 414 -12.89 30.10 -7.31
N GLY A 415 -13.45 29.03 -6.73
CA GLY A 415 -14.07 27.95 -7.49
C GLY A 415 -15.44 28.36 -8.05
N MET A 416 -15.57 28.39 -9.38
CA MET A 416 -16.78 28.83 -10.06
C MET A 416 -17.25 27.86 -11.14
N GLN A 417 -18.55 27.93 -11.42
CA GLN A 417 -19.23 27.25 -12.53
C GLN A 417 -20.32 28.16 -13.08
N GLY A 418 -20.73 27.93 -14.33
CA GLY A 418 -21.84 28.66 -14.95
C GLY A 418 -21.47 29.53 -16.15
N GLY A 419 -20.24 29.43 -16.66
CA GLY A 419 -19.80 30.13 -17.86
C GLY A 419 -19.35 31.58 -17.62
N THR A 420 -18.95 32.26 -18.69
CA THR A 420 -18.29 33.58 -18.67
C THR A 420 -19.07 34.63 -17.89
N GLY A 421 -20.38 34.76 -18.12
CA GLY A 421 -21.21 35.77 -17.45
C GLY A 421 -21.29 35.58 -15.93
N ALA A 422 -21.33 34.33 -15.46
CA ALA A 422 -21.35 34.03 -14.03
C ALA A 422 -20.01 34.38 -13.36
N VAL A 423 -18.90 34.21 -14.08
CA VAL A 423 -17.56 34.59 -13.60
C VAL A 423 -17.48 36.11 -13.43
N HIS A 424 -17.84 36.90 -14.45
CA HIS A 424 -17.83 38.37 -14.35
C HIS A 424 -18.72 38.87 -13.22
N GLN A 425 -19.96 38.37 -13.11
CA GLN A 425 -20.87 38.79 -12.05
C GLN A 425 -20.33 38.55 -10.63
N VAL A 426 -19.63 37.43 -10.41
CA VAL A 426 -19.00 37.13 -9.12
C VAL A 426 -17.72 37.94 -8.93
N TRP A 427 -16.95 38.16 -10.00
CA TRP A 427 -15.77 38.99 -9.96
C TRP A 427 -16.09 40.43 -9.56
N ASP A 428 -17.11 41.05 -10.17
CA ASP A 428 -17.58 42.40 -9.83
C ASP A 428 -17.94 42.50 -8.34
N GLN A 429 -18.71 41.53 -7.83
CA GLN A 429 -19.08 41.50 -6.41
C GLN A 429 -17.86 41.36 -5.50
N LEU A 430 -16.88 40.52 -5.86
CA LEU A 430 -15.68 40.35 -5.05
C LEU A 430 -14.81 41.62 -5.07
N GLN A 431 -14.79 42.36 -6.19
CA GLN A 431 -14.15 43.67 -6.28
C GLN A 431 -14.85 44.71 -5.42
N ASP A 432 -16.18 44.75 -5.41
CA ASP A 432 -16.97 45.67 -4.54
C ASP A 432 -16.67 45.48 -3.04
N PHE A 433 -16.18 44.29 -2.65
CA PHE A 433 -15.79 43.95 -1.28
C PHE A 433 -14.28 43.95 -1.04
N ASP A 434 -13.48 44.46 -1.98
CA ASP A 434 -12.01 44.49 -1.91
C ASP A 434 -11.38 43.13 -1.60
N VAL A 435 -11.98 42.02 -2.10
CA VAL A 435 -11.48 40.67 -1.84
C VAL A 435 -10.27 40.38 -2.74
N PRO A 436 -9.09 40.05 -2.18
CA PRO A 436 -7.94 39.66 -2.99
C PRO A 436 -8.17 38.31 -3.66
N ILE A 437 -8.02 38.26 -4.99
CA ILE A 437 -8.20 37.05 -5.80
C ILE A 437 -6.87 36.69 -6.45
N SER A 438 -6.43 35.43 -6.27
CA SER A 438 -5.25 34.90 -6.99
C SER A 438 -5.65 34.21 -8.28
N ALA A 439 -6.78 33.51 -8.28
CA ALA A 439 -7.28 32.80 -9.46
C ALA A 439 -8.78 32.53 -9.44
N PHE A 440 -9.36 32.32 -10.61
CA PHE A 440 -10.61 31.61 -10.79
C PHE A 440 -10.34 30.15 -11.19
N TRP A 441 -10.96 29.20 -10.48
CA TRP A 441 -10.92 27.78 -10.85
C TRP A 441 -12.25 27.35 -11.47
N LEU A 442 -12.21 27.03 -12.76
CA LEU A 442 -13.38 26.85 -13.62
C LEU A 442 -13.50 25.38 -14.03
N GLN A 443 -14.05 24.55 -13.14
CA GLN A 443 -14.08 23.11 -13.38
C GLN A 443 -14.99 22.68 -14.54
N ASP A 444 -16.00 23.49 -14.89
CA ASP A 444 -16.91 23.27 -16.02
C ASP A 444 -16.48 23.95 -17.32
N TRP A 445 -15.19 24.31 -17.45
CA TRP A 445 -14.63 24.84 -18.70
C TRP A 445 -14.86 23.92 -19.91
N VAL A 446 -15.03 22.62 -19.66
CA VAL A 446 -15.37 21.58 -20.65
C VAL A 446 -16.87 21.46 -20.96
N GLY A 447 -17.70 22.28 -20.33
CA GLY A 447 -19.15 22.17 -20.39
C GLY A 447 -19.73 21.15 -19.40
N GLN A 448 -21.05 20.99 -19.46
CA GLN A 448 -21.82 20.20 -18.49
C GLN A 448 -22.59 19.06 -19.15
N ARG A 449 -22.63 17.90 -18.50
CA ARG A 449 -23.50 16.77 -18.82
C ARG A 449 -24.64 16.70 -17.80
N LYS A 450 -25.87 16.87 -18.24
CA LYS A 450 -27.04 16.66 -17.37
C LYS A 450 -27.24 15.17 -17.10
N THR A 451 -27.25 14.79 -15.83
CA THR A 451 -27.58 13.44 -15.36
C THR A 451 -28.79 13.50 -14.42
N ILE A 452 -29.40 12.36 -14.13
CA ILE A 452 -30.53 12.25 -13.18
C ILE A 452 -30.12 12.72 -11.77
N ILE A 453 -28.81 12.73 -11.46
CA ILE A 453 -28.24 13.12 -10.16
C ILE A 453 -27.78 14.61 -10.18
N GLY A 454 -27.97 15.33 -11.29
CA GLY A 454 -27.59 16.74 -11.46
C GLY A 454 -26.65 16.99 -12.64
N SER A 455 -26.17 18.23 -12.78
CA SER A 455 -25.13 18.60 -13.76
C SER A 455 -23.78 18.05 -13.34
N GLN A 456 -23.17 17.21 -14.19
CA GLN A 456 -21.81 16.72 -14.06
C GLN A 456 -20.91 17.39 -15.12
N LEU A 457 -19.60 17.22 -14.99
CA LEU A 457 -18.64 17.73 -15.98
C LEU A 457 -18.64 16.83 -17.23
N TRP A 458 -18.49 17.42 -18.41
CA TRP A 458 -18.27 16.67 -19.65
C TRP A 458 -16.78 16.30 -19.78
N TRP A 459 -16.43 15.03 -19.51
CA TRP A 459 -15.02 14.59 -19.52
C TRP A 459 -14.48 14.40 -20.96
N ASN A 460 -14.23 15.51 -21.66
CA ASN A 460 -13.59 15.56 -22.99
C ASN A 460 -12.36 16.49 -23.04
N TRP A 461 -12.04 17.19 -21.94
CA TRP A 461 -10.83 18.03 -21.76
C TRP A 461 -10.56 19.03 -22.89
N GLU A 462 -11.62 19.54 -23.51
CA GLU A 462 -11.59 20.59 -24.53
C GLU A 462 -12.55 21.71 -24.09
N LEU A 463 -12.18 22.95 -24.40
CA LEU A 463 -12.96 24.13 -24.02
C LEU A 463 -14.34 24.10 -24.69
N ASP A 464 -15.39 24.24 -23.89
CA ASP A 464 -16.74 24.50 -24.38
C ASP A 464 -16.89 26.00 -24.68
N HIS A 465 -16.63 26.37 -25.93
CA HIS A 465 -16.74 27.74 -26.42
C HIS A 465 -18.16 28.32 -26.35
N MET A 466 -19.20 27.49 -26.25
CA MET A 466 -20.57 27.96 -26.10
C MET A 466 -20.87 28.29 -24.64
N HIS A 467 -20.40 27.46 -23.72
CA HIS A 467 -20.57 27.68 -22.29
C HIS A 467 -19.67 28.81 -21.76
N TYR A 468 -18.44 28.89 -22.27
CA TYR A 468 -17.48 29.97 -22.00
C TYR A 468 -17.22 30.80 -23.26
N TYR A 469 -18.27 31.46 -23.74
CA TYR A 469 -18.16 32.42 -24.84
C TYR A 469 -17.21 33.57 -24.48
N GLY A 470 -16.37 34.00 -25.42
CA GLY A 470 -15.38 35.06 -25.17
C GLY A 470 -14.26 34.65 -24.20
N TRP A 471 -13.89 33.36 -24.19
CA TRP A 471 -12.88 32.83 -23.25
C TRP A 471 -11.56 33.60 -23.28
N LYS A 472 -11.08 34.00 -24.46
CA LYS A 472 -9.80 34.72 -24.58
C LYS A 472 -9.88 36.09 -23.92
N GLU A 473 -10.98 36.79 -24.13
CA GLU A 473 -11.26 38.08 -23.52
C GLU A 473 -11.33 37.93 -21.99
N LEU A 474 -12.08 36.95 -21.49
CA LEU A 474 -12.15 36.64 -20.06
C LEU A 474 -10.76 36.38 -19.44
N VAL A 475 -9.95 35.53 -20.08
CA VAL A 475 -8.60 35.20 -19.58
C VAL A 475 -7.68 36.43 -19.61
N ASN A 476 -7.75 37.24 -20.65
CA ASN A 476 -6.97 38.47 -20.76
C ASN A 476 -7.37 39.48 -19.69
N ASP A 477 -8.67 39.74 -19.51
CA ASP A 477 -9.19 40.66 -18.49
C ASP A 477 -8.73 40.26 -17.09
N LEU A 478 -8.83 38.96 -16.75
CA LEU A 478 -8.35 38.45 -15.47
C LEU A 478 -6.83 38.58 -15.34
N THR A 479 -6.08 38.27 -16.40
CA THR A 479 -4.61 38.34 -16.40
C THR A 479 -4.10 39.77 -16.21
N ASP A 480 -4.76 40.75 -16.85
CA ASP A 480 -4.44 42.17 -16.70
C ASP A 480 -4.62 42.66 -15.25
N HIS A 481 -5.48 41.98 -14.48
CA HIS A 481 -5.68 42.22 -13.05
C HIS A 481 -4.84 41.29 -12.16
N ASN A 482 -3.84 40.59 -12.72
CA ASN A 482 -3.01 39.59 -12.05
C ASN A 482 -3.80 38.40 -11.46
N ILE A 483 -4.98 38.11 -12.00
CA ILE A 483 -5.82 36.97 -11.62
C ILE A 483 -5.58 35.85 -12.62
N ARG A 484 -5.23 34.66 -12.13
CA ARG A 484 -5.02 33.48 -12.99
C ARG A 484 -6.31 32.73 -13.26
N VAL A 485 -6.29 31.90 -14.29
CA VAL A 485 -7.37 30.94 -14.59
C VAL A 485 -6.84 29.52 -14.41
N MET A 486 -7.59 28.73 -13.66
CA MET A 486 -7.33 27.31 -13.42
C MET A 486 -8.46 26.47 -14.01
N ALA A 487 -8.12 25.32 -14.55
CA ALA A 487 -9.04 24.38 -15.18
C ALA A 487 -9.16 23.07 -14.39
N TYR A 488 -9.85 22.08 -14.94
CA TYR A 488 -9.99 20.74 -14.37
C TYR A 488 -9.72 19.66 -15.42
N CYS A 489 -9.02 18.60 -15.01
CA CYS A 489 -8.87 17.37 -15.79
C CYS A 489 -8.81 16.15 -14.86
N ASN A 490 -9.06 14.97 -15.43
CA ASN A 490 -8.82 13.69 -14.77
C ASN A 490 -8.45 12.62 -15.83
N PRO A 491 -7.96 11.43 -15.45
CA PRO A 491 -7.44 10.45 -16.41
C PRO A 491 -8.53 9.64 -17.13
N CYS A 492 -9.80 10.05 -17.06
CA CYS A 492 -10.92 9.39 -17.72
C CYS A 492 -11.50 10.24 -18.84
N LEU A 493 -12.14 9.58 -19.81
CA LEU A 493 -12.90 10.23 -20.89
C LEU A 493 -14.34 9.72 -20.86
N ALA A 494 -15.29 10.62 -21.10
CA ALA A 494 -16.69 10.26 -21.22
C ALA A 494 -16.90 9.48 -22.52
N PRO A 495 -17.68 8.39 -22.52
CA PRO A 495 -18.07 7.74 -23.76
C PRO A 495 -18.95 8.70 -24.59
N PRO A 496 -18.85 8.65 -25.92
CA PRO A 496 -19.72 9.43 -26.80
C PRO A 496 -21.19 9.09 -26.55
N VAL A 497 -22.08 10.06 -26.79
CA VAL A 497 -23.52 9.85 -26.66
C VAL A 497 -24.00 9.10 -27.91
N ASP A 498 -24.68 7.96 -27.73
CA ASP A 498 -25.28 7.19 -28.83
C ASP A 498 -26.17 8.11 -29.70
N GLY A 499 -25.82 8.25 -30.98
CA GLY A 499 -26.55 9.07 -31.96
C GLY A 499 -25.76 10.24 -32.58
N CYS A 500 -24.62 10.62 -32.03
CA CYS A 500 -23.67 11.51 -32.73
C CYS A 500 -22.57 10.67 -33.38
N ALA A 501 -22.52 10.71 -34.71
CA ALA A 501 -21.43 10.10 -35.48
C ALA A 501 -20.08 10.58 -34.93
N SER A 502 -19.17 9.63 -34.80
CA SER A 502 -17.76 9.77 -34.46
C SER A 502 -17.10 11.01 -35.06
N VAL A 503 -16.73 11.97 -34.22
CA VAL A 503 -15.46 12.68 -34.40
C VAL A 503 -14.43 11.83 -33.68
N LEU A 504 -13.95 10.82 -34.39
CA LEU A 504 -12.70 10.15 -34.04
C LEU A 504 -11.60 11.22 -34.05
N ILE A 505 -10.92 11.32 -32.92
CA ILE A 505 -9.65 12.00 -32.66
C ILE A 505 -8.96 12.47 -33.94
N SER A 506 -9.05 13.76 -34.24
CA SER A 506 -8.29 14.38 -35.33
C SER A 506 -7.39 15.53 -34.86
N SER A 507 -7.29 15.80 -33.56
CA SER A 507 -6.40 16.82 -33.02
C SER A 507 -5.15 16.17 -32.36
N PRO A 508 -3.93 16.44 -32.85
CA PRO A 508 -2.69 16.00 -32.20
C PRO A 508 -2.51 16.52 -30.76
N CYS A 509 -3.25 17.58 -30.37
CA CYS A 509 -3.15 18.21 -29.04
C CYS A 509 -3.70 17.34 -27.90
N SER A 510 -4.82 16.64 -28.09
CA SER A 510 -5.48 15.89 -27.01
C SER A 510 -4.70 14.64 -26.59
N ILE A 511 -3.99 14.03 -27.55
CA ILE A 511 -3.00 12.97 -27.28
C ILE A 511 -1.77 13.58 -26.61
N SER A 512 -1.30 14.76 -27.05
CA SER A 512 -0.10 15.40 -26.48
C SER A 512 -0.24 15.78 -25.01
N LEU A 513 -1.42 16.23 -24.52
CA LEU A 513 -1.62 16.56 -23.09
C LEU A 513 -1.61 15.33 -22.17
N LEU A 514 -2.24 14.24 -22.59
CA LEU A 514 -2.24 12.96 -21.86
C LEU A 514 -0.86 12.30 -21.88
N PHE A 515 -0.19 12.30 -23.04
CA PHE A 515 1.17 11.77 -23.15
C PHE A 515 2.19 12.66 -22.46
N SER A 516 2.11 14.00 -22.54
CA SER A 516 3.07 14.90 -21.86
C SER A 516 2.96 14.77 -20.34
N SER A 517 1.76 14.61 -19.80
CA SER A 517 1.56 14.38 -18.36
C SER A 517 2.14 13.03 -17.89
N ALA A 518 1.93 11.97 -18.68
CA ALA A 518 2.48 10.64 -18.42
C ALA A 518 3.99 10.53 -18.68
N LEU A 519 4.51 11.26 -19.68
CA LEU A 519 5.92 11.28 -20.08
C LEU A 519 6.76 12.19 -19.17
N ILE A 520 6.20 13.29 -18.65
CA ILE A 520 6.83 14.10 -17.60
C ILE A 520 6.95 13.28 -16.30
N LEU A 521 5.95 12.44 -15.99
CA LEU A 521 6.05 11.49 -14.87
C LEU A 521 7.09 10.39 -15.13
N SER A 522 7.18 9.85 -16.35
CA SER A 522 8.10 8.74 -16.66
C SER A 522 9.55 9.18 -16.89
N HIS A 523 9.80 10.36 -17.48
CA HIS A 523 11.15 10.91 -17.63
C HIS A 523 11.72 11.46 -16.32
N ARG A 524 10.88 11.98 -15.40
CA ARG A 524 11.36 12.42 -14.08
C ARG A 524 11.75 11.26 -13.16
N LEU A 525 11.25 10.06 -13.40
CA LEU A 525 11.67 8.83 -12.71
C LEU A 525 12.92 8.17 -13.34
N ARG A 526 13.46 8.71 -14.44
CA ARG A 526 14.64 8.17 -15.14
C ARG A 526 15.83 9.13 -15.28
N ALA A 527 15.86 10.24 -14.55
CA ALA A 527 17.02 11.11 -14.55
C ALA A 527 18.01 10.71 -13.43
N SER A 528 18.88 9.75 -13.73
CA SER A 528 20.22 9.67 -13.13
C SER A 528 21.26 9.84 -14.25
N PRO A 529 22.41 10.48 -14.00
CA PRO A 529 23.27 10.97 -15.06
C PRO A 529 24.18 9.88 -15.64
N LEU A 530 24.57 10.06 -16.90
CA LEU A 530 25.67 9.40 -17.65
C LEU A 530 25.39 8.02 -18.27
N ALA A 531 24.91 8.04 -19.51
CA ALA A 531 25.54 7.31 -20.62
C ALA A 531 24.90 7.75 -21.96
N HIS A 532 25.45 8.81 -22.56
CA HIS A 532 25.20 9.11 -23.97
C HIS A 532 26.05 8.18 -24.84
N THR A 533 25.45 7.37 -25.70
CA THR A 533 25.81 7.33 -27.13
C THR A 533 24.87 6.45 -27.97
N ARG A 534 24.43 7.03 -29.09
CA ARG A 534 23.90 6.39 -30.32
C ARG A 534 22.48 5.81 -30.29
N CYS A 535 21.48 6.69 -30.28
CA CYS A 535 20.30 6.61 -31.16
C CYS A 535 19.42 7.88 -31.01
N THR A 536 20.01 9.07 -31.14
CA THR A 536 19.30 10.34 -30.98
C THR A 536 19.74 11.35 -32.04
N SER A 537 19.39 11.11 -33.30
CA SER A 537 19.53 12.12 -34.37
C SER A 537 18.25 12.36 -35.15
N SER A 538 17.18 11.57 -34.96
CA SER A 538 15.90 11.76 -35.66
C SER A 538 14.75 12.23 -34.77
N LEU A 539 14.85 12.13 -33.43
CA LEU A 539 13.81 12.61 -32.50
C LEU A 539 14.03 14.06 -32.00
N LEU A 540 15.28 14.53 -31.99
CA LEU A 540 15.62 15.90 -31.52
C LEU A 540 15.16 17.00 -32.50
N ALA A 541 14.88 16.66 -33.75
CA ALA A 541 14.37 17.60 -34.75
C ALA A 541 12.88 17.93 -34.59
N LEU A 542 12.11 17.11 -33.85
CA LEU A 542 10.68 17.35 -33.59
C LEU A 542 10.44 18.17 -32.30
N VAL A 543 11.42 18.22 -31.40
CA VAL A 543 11.32 18.95 -30.13
C VAL A 543 11.72 20.43 -30.29
N SER A 544 12.62 20.77 -31.21
CA SER A 544 13.02 22.18 -31.40
C SER A 544 12.01 23.02 -32.20
N SER A 545 10.97 22.43 -32.78
CA SER A 545 9.90 23.17 -33.46
C SER A 545 8.67 23.46 -32.59
N VAL A 546 8.68 23.03 -31.32
CA VAL A 546 7.56 23.23 -30.37
C VAL A 546 7.78 24.45 -29.45
N ASP A 547 9.00 24.98 -29.37
CA ASP A 547 9.35 26.15 -28.54
C ASP A 547 8.88 27.52 -29.11
N ARG A 548 7.97 27.55 -30.09
CA ARG A 548 7.41 28.79 -30.65
C ARG A 548 5.89 28.76 -30.86
N VAL A 549 5.15 28.16 -29.93
CA VAL A 549 3.70 28.39 -29.83
C VAL A 549 3.41 28.99 -28.44
N ASN A 550 2.87 30.21 -28.44
CA ASN A 550 2.41 30.93 -27.24
C ASN A 550 1.73 29.99 -26.24
N THR A 551 2.39 29.77 -25.10
CA THR A 551 1.85 28.98 -24.01
C THR A 551 0.87 29.82 -23.18
N GLU A 552 -0.41 29.74 -23.52
CA GLU A 552 -1.48 29.94 -22.53
C GLU A 552 -1.36 28.79 -21.50
N GLY A 553 -0.61 29.03 -20.43
CA GLY A 553 -0.34 28.02 -19.40
C GLY A 553 -1.59 27.74 -18.56
N PHE A 554 -2.25 26.61 -18.82
CA PHE A 554 -3.34 26.11 -17.97
C PHE A 554 -2.80 25.47 -16.69
N PHE A 555 -3.35 25.87 -15.54
CA PHE A 555 -3.11 25.19 -14.25
C PHE A 555 -4.33 24.32 -13.90
N CYS A 556 -4.12 23.04 -13.63
CA CYS A 556 -5.22 22.12 -13.26
C CYS A 556 -5.41 22.06 -11.74
N GLY A 557 -6.64 22.23 -11.26
CA GLY A 557 -7.01 22.11 -9.84
C GLY A 557 -7.60 20.75 -9.46
N PRO A 558 -7.58 20.35 -8.17
CA PRO A 558 -8.14 19.09 -7.69
C PRO A 558 -9.69 19.08 -7.71
N ARG A 559 -10.30 17.89 -7.72
CA ARG A 559 -11.77 17.71 -7.72
C ARG A 559 -12.39 18.20 -6.40
N GLN A 560 -13.37 19.10 -6.45
CA GLN A 560 -14.25 19.39 -5.30
C GLN A 560 -15.50 18.51 -5.37
N HIS A 561 -15.85 17.86 -4.25
CA HIS A 561 -17.19 17.35 -4.03
C HIS A 561 -18.06 18.46 -3.42
N ARG A 562 -19.27 18.66 -3.97
CA ARG A 562 -20.31 19.44 -3.28
C ARG A 562 -20.66 18.74 -1.97
N GLY A 563 -20.17 19.26 -0.84
CA GLY A 563 -20.58 18.81 0.49
C GLY A 563 -19.49 18.71 1.58
N SER A 564 -18.23 18.96 1.29
CA SER A 564 -17.17 18.95 2.32
C SER A 564 -17.04 20.31 3.01
N LEU A 565 -17.63 20.42 4.20
CA LEU A 565 -17.19 21.39 5.20
C LEU A 565 -15.80 20.96 5.67
N CYS A 566 -14.74 21.68 5.26
CA CYS A 566 -13.44 21.56 5.89
C CYS A 566 -13.55 22.12 7.31
N CYS A 567 -13.70 21.23 8.30
CA CYS A 567 -13.61 21.60 9.70
C CYS A 567 -12.13 21.71 10.06
N GLY A 568 -11.65 22.94 10.25
CA GLY A 568 -10.42 23.20 11.00
C GLY A 568 -10.52 22.66 12.45
N PRO A 569 -9.41 22.59 13.18
CA PRO A 569 -9.38 22.02 14.53
C PRO A 569 -10.38 22.77 15.43
N ARG A 570 -11.30 22.02 16.05
CA ARG A 570 -12.16 22.54 17.12
C ARG A 570 -11.26 22.94 18.29
N GLN A 571 -11.06 24.24 18.49
CA GLN A 571 -10.78 24.77 19.82
C GLN A 571 -12.03 24.62 20.70
N HIS A 572 -11.81 24.18 21.94
CA HIS A 572 -12.85 24.04 22.96
C HIS A 572 -13.64 25.34 23.14
N ARG A 573 -14.98 25.23 23.16
CA ARG A 573 -15.91 26.34 23.42
C ARG A 573 -15.88 26.77 24.88
N CYS A 574 -15.64 28.05 25.11
CA CYS A 574 -16.35 28.86 26.10
C CYS A 574 -16.57 30.26 25.50
N SER A 575 -17.78 30.51 25.00
CA SER A 575 -18.51 31.80 25.00
C SER A 575 -19.54 31.84 23.88
N SER A 576 -20.72 32.32 24.25
CA SER A 576 -21.96 32.45 23.50
C SER A 576 -22.03 33.78 22.76
N LEU A 577 -22.49 33.80 21.51
CA LEU A 577 -23.22 34.92 20.92
C LEU A 577 -24.03 34.44 19.69
N CYS A 578 -25.33 34.66 19.74
CA CYS A 578 -26.31 34.38 18.67
C CYS A 578 -26.40 35.57 17.71
N GLY A 579 -26.58 35.29 16.41
CA GLY A 579 -26.95 36.26 15.37
C GLY A 579 -27.43 35.54 14.09
N PRO A 580 -28.38 36.10 13.31
CA PRO A 580 -29.26 35.32 12.42
C PRO A 580 -28.63 34.93 11.07
N ARG A 581 -29.04 33.76 10.55
CA ARG A 581 -28.66 33.23 9.24
C ARG A 581 -29.38 33.96 8.11
N GLN A 582 -28.63 34.48 7.14
CA GLN A 582 -29.13 34.75 5.78
C GLN A 582 -28.39 33.86 4.77
N HIS A 583 -29.18 33.29 3.85
CA HIS A 583 -28.77 32.43 2.75
C HIS A 583 -28.09 33.26 1.63
N ARG A 584 -26.77 33.08 1.42
CA ARG A 584 -26.10 33.16 0.11
C ARG A 584 -24.82 32.31 0.16
N SER A 585 -24.70 31.35 -0.76
CA SER A 585 -23.60 30.40 -0.79
C SER A 585 -22.46 30.93 -1.67
N VAL A 586 -21.56 31.73 -1.08
CA VAL A 586 -20.22 31.98 -1.61
C VAL A 586 -19.26 31.37 -0.60
N SER A 587 -18.46 30.39 -1.03
CA SER A 587 -17.44 29.78 -0.17
C SER A 587 -16.10 30.45 -0.45
N VAL A 588 -15.73 31.41 0.39
CA VAL A 588 -14.40 32.03 0.39
C VAL A 588 -13.50 31.19 1.30
N LEU A 589 -12.43 30.59 0.76
CA LEU A 589 -11.38 30.00 1.59
C LEU A 589 -10.39 31.09 1.99
N TRP A 590 -10.26 31.34 3.29
CA TRP A 590 -9.16 32.13 3.86
C TRP A 590 -7.98 31.22 4.18
N THR A 591 -6.79 31.58 3.73
CA THR A 591 -5.52 31.04 4.25
C THR A 591 -4.69 32.20 4.79
N ALA A 592 -4.60 32.32 6.11
CA ALA A 592 -3.54 33.09 6.75
C ALA A 592 -3.38 32.66 8.21
N THR A 593 -2.21 32.13 8.54
CA THR A 593 -1.52 32.48 9.79
C THR A 593 -0.09 32.81 9.41
N THR A 594 0.24 34.10 9.46
CA THR A 594 1.59 34.64 9.42
C THR A 594 2.41 34.13 10.61
N PRO A 595 3.72 33.85 10.46
CA PRO A 595 4.60 33.65 11.61
C PRO A 595 4.91 35.01 12.27
N PRO A 596 5.15 35.07 13.59
CA PRO A 596 5.53 36.32 14.25
C PRO A 596 6.94 36.75 13.82
N PRO A 597 7.24 38.06 13.79
CA PRO A 597 8.54 38.58 13.39
C PRO A 597 9.60 38.28 14.45
N HIS A 598 10.80 37.94 13.97
CA HIS A 598 12.03 37.87 14.75
C HIS A 598 12.26 39.18 15.52
N LEU A 599 12.36 39.10 16.85
CA LEU A 599 12.96 40.13 17.68
C LEU A 599 14.45 39.85 17.78
N LEU A 600 15.23 40.58 16.99
CA LEU A 600 16.62 40.89 17.27
C LEU A 600 16.68 41.75 18.54
N ALA A 601 17.37 41.26 19.57
CA ALA A 601 17.92 42.11 20.63
C ALA A 601 19.33 41.60 20.96
N HIS A 602 20.32 42.38 20.55
CA HIS A 602 21.69 42.33 21.04
C HIS A 602 21.77 42.90 22.47
N THR A 603 22.85 42.52 23.18
CA THR A 603 23.40 43.00 24.47
C THR A 603 22.63 42.55 25.73
N GLN A 604 23.24 41.99 26.78
CA GLN A 604 24.65 41.84 27.23
C GLN A 604 25.00 40.39 27.55
#